data_AF-A0A968HIQ9-F1
#
_entry.id   AF-A0A968HIQ9-F1
#
_cell.length_a   1.000
_cell.length_b   1.000
_cell.length_c   1.000
_cell.angle_alpha   90.00
_cell.angle_beta   90.00
_cell.angle_gamma   90.00
#
_symmetry.space_group_name_H-M   'P 1'
#
loop_
_entity.id
_entity.type
_entity.pdbx_description
1 polymer ?
#
loop_
_entity_poly.entity_id
_entity_poly.type
_entity_poly.pdbx_seq_one_letter_code
_entity_poly.pdbx_strand_id
1 'polypeptide(L)' 'MAEILSNTVALSRMQFALTAIFHMLWPILTIGMAIYLVMVEGMWLRTRNPDYYHHARFWSKLYVLNFGVGVAS' A
#
# COMPACT_ATOMS: atom_id res chain seq x y z
N MET A 1 -11.52 18.58 -26.14
CA MET A 1 -11.53 18.82 -24.67
C MET A 1 -12.96 19.01 -24.14
N ALA A 2 -13.73 19.96 -24.68
CA ALA A 2 -15.11 20.21 -24.25
C ALA A 2 -16.04 18.98 -24.31
N GLU A 3 -15.95 18.18 -25.37
CA GLU A 3 -16.70 16.91 -25.54
C GLU A 3 -16.42 15.85 -24.45
N ILE A 4 -15.19 15.77 -23.95
CA ILE A 4 -14.84 14.82 -22.88
C ILE A 4 -15.46 15.26 -21.55
N LEU A 5 -15.49 16.58 -21.31
CA LEU A 5 -15.98 17.16 -20.06
C LEU A 5 -17.52 17.25 -20.00
N SER A 6 -18.22 17.19 -21.14
CA SER A 6 -19.69 17.16 -21.18
C SER A 6 -20.27 15.75 -21.25
N ASN A 7 -19.48 14.75 -21.65
CA ASN A 7 -19.91 13.37 -21.79
C ASN A 7 -19.79 12.60 -20.46
N THR A 8 -20.94 12.23 -19.88
CA THR A 8 -21.02 11.49 -18.60
C THR A 8 -20.30 10.15 -18.64
N VAL A 9 -20.39 9.40 -19.74
CA VAL A 9 -19.72 8.10 -19.88
C VAL A 9 -18.19 8.26 -19.86
N ALA A 10 -17.67 9.28 -20.54
CA ALA A 10 -16.24 9.58 -20.55
C ALA A 10 -15.75 9.99 -19.15
N LEU A 11 -16.50 10.85 -18.46
CA LEU A 11 -16.20 11.26 -17.07
C LEU A 11 -16.22 10.08 -16.10
N SER A 12 -17.24 9.22 -16.15
CA SER A 12 -17.33 8.03 -15.28
C SER A 12 -16.17 7.06 -15.49
N ARG A 13 -15.72 6.86 -16.75
CA ARG A 13 -14.54 6.03 -17.05
C ARG A 13 -13.26 6.63 -16.48
N MET A 14 -13.07 7.93 -16.60
CA MET A 14 -11.90 8.62 -16.04
C MET A 14 -11.91 8.59 -14.51
N GLN A 15 -13.06 8.82 -13.88
CA GLN A 15 -13.22 8.71 -12.43
C GLN A 15 -12.84 7.30 -11.97
N PHE A 16 -13.41 6.27 -12.60
CA PHE A 16 -13.09 4.88 -12.28
C PHE A 16 -11.60 4.58 -12.48
N ALA A 17 -11.01 5.00 -13.59
CA ALA A 17 -9.59 4.79 -13.87
C ALA A 17 -8.70 5.43 -12.79
N LEU A 18 -9.02 6.67 -12.38
CA LEU A 18 -8.28 7.36 -11.32
C LEU A 18 -8.40 6.62 -9.98
N THR A 19 -9.62 6.24 -9.58
CA THR A 19 -9.85 5.49 -8.33
C THR A 19 -9.15 4.14 -8.37
N ALA A 20 -9.27 3.38 -9.45
CA ALA A 20 -8.67 2.06 -9.59
C ALA A 20 -7.13 2.11 -9.57
N ILE A 21 -6.51 3.08 -10.25
CA ILE A 21 -5.05 3.25 -10.24
C ILE A 21 -4.58 3.65 -8.84
N PHE A 22 -5.24 4.62 -8.20
CA PHE A 22 -4.90 5.02 -6.85
C PHE A 22 -5.06 3.87 -5.85
N HIS A 23 -6.17 3.13 -5.92
CA HIS A 23 -6.43 1.99 -5.06
C HIS A 23 -5.37 0.89 -5.26
N MET A 24 -5.01 0.53 -6.49
CA MET A 24 -4.08 -0.58 -6.79
C MET A 24 -2.66 -0.36 -6.23
N LEU A 25 -2.23 0.88 -6.00
CA LEU A 25 -0.91 1.17 -5.41
C LEU A 25 -0.80 0.62 -3.98
N TRP A 26 -1.88 0.68 -3.20
CA TRP A 26 -1.85 0.31 -1.78
C TRP A 26 -1.72 -1.20 -1.54
N PRO A 27 -2.48 -2.09 -2.22
CA PRO A 27 -2.31 -3.53 -2.11
C PRO A 27 -0.91 -4.02 -2.49
N ILE A 28 -0.33 -3.50 -3.59
CA ILE A 28 1.00 -3.91 -4.05
C ILE A 28 2.05 -3.58 -2.98
N LEU A 29 2.00 -2.35 -2.43
CA LEU A 29 2.92 -1.92 -1.38
C LEU A 29 2.69 -2.70 -0.08
N THR A 30 1.43 -2.94 0.29
CA THR A 30 1.06 -3.70 1.50
C THR A 30 1.58 -5.12 1.44
N ILE A 31 1.38 -5.83 0.33
CA ILE A 31 1.86 -7.22 0.16
C ILE A 31 3.39 -7.28 0.26
N GLY A 32 4.10 -6.37 -0.42
CA GLY A 32 5.56 -6.31 -0.37
C GLY A 32 6.10 -6.05 1.03
N MET A 33 5.53 -5.08 1.74
CA MET A 33 5.92 -4.79 3.13
C MET A 33 5.56 -5.92 4.10
N ALA A 34 4.42 -6.60 3.91
CA ALA A 34 4.04 -7.74 4.75
C ALA A 34 5.10 -8.85 4.69
N ILE A 35 5.53 -9.21 3.47
CA ILE A 35 6.59 -10.21 3.27
C ILE A 35 7.90 -9.74 3.92
N TYR A 36 8.30 -8.49 3.69
CA TYR A 36 9.50 -7.91 4.30
C TYR A 36 9.45 -7.96 5.85
N LEU A 37 8.32 -7.59 6.46
CA LEU A 37 8.14 -7.64 7.91
C LEU A 37 8.24 -9.05 8.46
N VAL A 38 7.62 -10.03 7.80
CA VAL A 38 7.74 -11.45 8.19
C VAL A 38 9.19 -11.92 8.13
N MET A 39 9.92 -11.55 7.07
CA MET A 39 11.33 -11.91 6.92
C MET A 39 12.21 -11.29 8.02
N VAL A 40 12.06 -9.99 8.28
CA VAL A 40 12.86 -9.27 9.29
C VAL A 40 12.53 -9.75 10.70
N GLU A 41 11.26 -9.95 11.03
CA GLU A 41 10.87 -10.51 12.32
C GLU A 41 11.41 -11.93 12.49
N GLY A 42 11.34 -12.76 11.43
CA GLY A 42 11.93 -14.11 11.43
C GLY A 42 13.45 -14.10 11.65
N MET A 43 14.18 -13.15 11.05
CA MET A 43 15.61 -12.98 11.28
C MET A 43 15.90 -12.56 12.73
N TRP A 44 15.10 -11.66 13.31
CA TRP A 44 15.23 -11.30 14.72
C TRP A 44 15.00 -12.51 15.64
N LEU A 45 13.94 -13.30 15.41
CA LEU A 45 13.64 -14.48 16.22
C LEU A 45 14.79 -15.51 16.20
N ARG A 46 15.44 -15.69 15.04
CA ARG A 46 16.56 -16.61 14.85
C ARG A 46 17.88 -16.09 15.42
N THR A 47 18.22 -14.82 15.17
CA THR A 47 19.56 -14.27 15.46
C THR A 47 19.63 -13.52 16.79
N ARG A 48 18.49 -13.07 17.31
CA ARG A 48 18.37 -12.14 18.45
C ARG A 48 19.13 -10.81 18.26
N ASN A 49 19.50 -10.47 17.02
CA ASN A 49 20.13 -9.18 16.74
C ASN A 49 19.08 -8.05 16.90
N PRO A 50 19.31 -7.06 17.79
CA PRO A 50 18.39 -5.96 18.03
C PRO A 50 18.12 -5.08 16.79
N ASP A 51 19.02 -5.03 15.81
CA ASP A 51 18.82 -4.24 14.58
C ASP A 51 17.57 -4.69 13.83
N TYR A 52 17.39 -6.01 13.66
CA TYR A 52 16.21 -6.57 13.01
C TYR A 52 14.92 -6.26 13.78
N TYR A 53 14.99 -6.27 15.12
CA TYR A 53 13.84 -5.89 15.96
C TYR A 53 13.42 -4.44 15.70
N HIS A 54 14.38 -3.51 15.66
CA HIS A 54 14.12 -2.11 15.41
C HIS A 54 13.55 -1.88 14.01
N HIS A 55 14.10 -2.56 12.99
CA HIS A 55 13.54 -2.53 11.64
C HIS A 55 12.09 -3.01 11.61
N ALA A 56 11.78 -4.18 12.18
CA ALA A 56 10.41 -4.71 12.18
C ALA A 56 9.41 -3.73 12.83
N ARG A 57 9.77 -3.13 13.99
CA ARG A 57 8.88 -2.19 14.69
C ARG A 57 8.72 -0.87 13.93
N PHE A 58 9.78 -0.35 13.33
CA PHE A 58 9.69 0.87 12.52
C PHE A 58 8.78 0.67 11.30
N TRP A 59 9.06 -0.35 10.50
CA TRP A 59 8.33 -0.59 9.25
C TRP A 59 6.88 -1.05 9.49
N SER A 60 6.58 -1.70 10.62
CA SER A 60 5.20 -2.07 10.97
C SER A 60 4.25 -0.88 11.08
N LYS A 61 4.73 0.28 11.54
CA LYS A 61 3.92 1.51 11.63
C LYS A 61 3.54 2.03 10.25
N LEU A 62 4.49 2.04 9.32
CA LEU A 62 4.27 2.43 7.93
C LEU A 62 3.36 1.43 7.21
N TYR A 63 3.49 0.14 7.53
CA TYR A 63 2.56 -0.89 7.04
C TYR A 63 1.11 -0.60 7.45
N VAL A 64 0.85 -0.33 8.73
CA VAL A 64 -0.50 -0.03 9.21
C VAL A 64 -1.06 1.25 8.56
N LEU A 65 -0.24 2.28 8.39
CA LEU A 65 -0.66 3.50 7.69
C LEU A 65 -1.07 3.22 6.24
N ASN A 66 -0.22 2.53 5.48
CA ASN A 66 -0.47 2.20 4.08
C ASN A 66 -1.68 1.26 3.93
N PHE A 67 -1.84 0.30 4.83
CA PHE A 67 -3.01 -0.57 4.88
C PHE A 67 -4.29 0.24 5.13
N GLY A 68 -4.27 1.17 6.08
CA GLY A 68 -5.40 2.05 6.39
C GLY A 68 -5.85 2.88 5.18
N VAL A 69 -4.90 3.45 4.43
CA VAL A 69 -5.22 4.19 3.19
C VAL A 69 -5.80 3.26 2.13
N GLY A 70 -5.22 2.06 1.94
CA GLY A 70 -5.72 1.08 0.98
C GLY A 70 -7.13 0.59 1.26
N VAL A 71 -7.50 0.41 2.54
CA VAL A 71 -8.87 0.01 2.94
C VAL A 71 -9.88 1.14 2.70
N ALA A 72 -9.47 2.40 2.86
CA ALA A 72 -10.34 3.55 2.66
C ALA A 72 -10.50 3.97 1.19
N SER A 73 -9.51 3.65 0.35
CA SER A 73 -9.46 4.05 -1.07
C SER A 73 -10.43 3.31 -1.98
#